data_AF-A0A974SGE9-F1
#
_entry.id   AF-A0A974SGE9-F1
#
_cell.length_a   1.000
_cell.length_b   1.000
_cell.length_c   1.000
_cell.angle_alpha   90.00
_cell.angle_beta   90.00
_cell.angle_gamma   90.00
#
_symmetry.space_group_name_H-M   'P 1'
#
loop_
_entity.id
_entity.type
_entity.pdbx_description
1 polymer ?
#
loop_
_entity_poly.entity_id
_entity_poly.type
_entity_poly.pdbx_seq_one_letter_code
_entity_poly.pdbx_strand_id
1 'polypeptide(L)'
;MTIKQALSLRNIMIILCILMLVLLGQKGIRLHSKIGAVHEAGRLYAAGDLIAAENQYRLAQTNASFHYKEAEIAARLQELAPITAIRSGLGLLKLKIKDQLITKDFGGFMESYASLLSLKSQYMKSGGPYESYYRQLSADSGISGQLGTGFQQFKAQFLAELAAGRSGSSNAVNDGDSFKWNLLRIPDVYLGGADAKKELLASEFKAYDTARLKALAAAGSFSPMLDYALSLADAYSSHSYTAPWIASQIEKSAKLILSKDIDGDQIAAFSAHAAAYRKYAASAGLASSKVLSLIDSTSAKLLRSAARLVRSGGYAEAIQRYSDLAPLQDTTAEIAAAQLAWNVAEPVRLLPGGETPGKYVLTTSVRGKYGARLAVAGTDSSGQLYYADMGENGAVTTRSGEIIPGFEKLIRLAFDDQLSALAGVPVVVAEGSREDQRTSFAAYTIKPEGISLLFSFAGSSYKLQPDDASIRVANADLGDGSEGQTAIYRQTNGVYQFAEIYQEYPLIDASELELHPWRP
;
A
#
# COMPACT_ATOMS: atom_id res chain seq x y z
N MET A 1 -58.57 -69.84 19.39
CA MET A 1 -59.29 -69.57 20.66
C MET A 1 -59.52 -68.08 20.79
N THR A 2 -60.78 -67.69 20.92
CA THR A 2 -61.32 -66.33 20.83
C THR A 2 -60.88 -65.42 21.99
N ILE A 3 -60.41 -64.21 21.65
CA ILE A 3 -60.06 -63.11 22.59
C ILE A 3 -61.20 -62.81 23.59
N LYS A 4 -62.45 -63.16 23.27
CA LYS A 4 -63.62 -63.01 24.15
C LYS A 4 -63.78 -64.09 25.25
N GLN A 5 -63.10 -65.24 25.18
CA GLN A 5 -63.06 -66.24 26.27
C GLN A 5 -61.83 -66.08 27.20
N ALA A 6 -60.83 -65.31 26.77
CA ALA A 6 -59.72 -64.88 27.62
C ALA A 6 -60.13 -63.77 28.62
N LEU A 7 -61.25 -63.07 28.35
CA LEU A 7 -61.80 -61.96 29.14
C LEU A 7 -63.00 -62.38 30.02
N SER A 8 -62.96 -63.57 30.65
CA SER A 8 -63.85 -63.85 31.78
C SER A 8 -63.31 -63.18 33.05
N LEU A 9 -64.17 -62.64 33.91
CA LEU A 9 -63.79 -61.96 35.16
C LEU A 9 -62.79 -62.80 35.99
N ARG A 10 -62.94 -64.13 35.94
CA ARG A 10 -62.08 -65.12 36.60
C ARG A 10 -60.66 -65.17 35.99
N ASN A 11 -60.53 -65.14 34.67
CA ASN A 11 -59.21 -65.17 34.01
C ASN A 11 -58.46 -63.84 34.18
N ILE A 12 -59.19 -62.72 34.17
CA ILE A 12 -58.62 -61.39 34.49
C ILE A 12 -58.14 -61.34 35.94
N MET A 13 -58.92 -61.89 36.89
CA MET A 13 -58.54 -62.00 38.31
C MET A 13 -57.29 -62.86 38.52
N ILE A 14 -57.16 -64.00 37.82
CA ILE A 14 -55.98 -64.86 37.92
C ILE A 14 -54.73 -64.13 37.38
N ILE A 15 -54.85 -63.45 36.24
CA ILE A 15 -53.75 -62.65 35.67
C ILE A 15 -53.37 -61.49 36.60
N LEU A 16 -54.34 -60.80 37.21
CA LEU A 16 -54.11 -59.76 38.22
C LEU A 16 -53.43 -60.31 39.48
N CYS A 17 -53.79 -61.51 39.94
CA CYS A 17 -53.13 -62.18 41.06
C CYS A 17 -51.67 -62.56 40.73
N ILE A 18 -51.39 -63.06 39.53
CA ILE A 18 -50.02 -63.36 39.08
C ILE A 18 -49.21 -62.07 38.99
N LEU A 19 -49.78 -60.99 38.42
CA LEU A 19 -49.15 -59.67 38.40
C LEU A 19 -48.89 -59.13 39.81
N MET A 20 -49.84 -59.27 40.74
CA MET A 20 -49.64 -58.90 42.14
C MET A 20 -48.52 -59.69 42.80
N LEU A 21 -48.42 -61.01 42.56
CA LEU A 21 -47.34 -61.84 43.08
C LEU A 21 -45.97 -61.43 42.51
N VAL A 22 -45.90 -61.11 41.22
CA VAL A 22 -44.67 -60.60 40.58
C VAL A 22 -44.28 -59.24 41.16
N LEU A 23 -45.24 -58.32 41.34
CA LEU A 23 -45.00 -57.02 41.96
C LEU A 23 -44.58 -57.15 43.43
N LEU A 24 -45.16 -58.10 44.17
CA LEU A 24 -44.78 -58.42 45.55
C LEU A 24 -43.36 -59.00 45.62
N GLY A 25 -43.01 -59.92 44.72
CA GLY A 25 -41.66 -60.47 44.61
C GLY A 25 -40.62 -59.40 44.26
N GLN A 26 -40.91 -58.55 43.28
CA GLN A 26 -40.05 -57.40 42.94
C GLN A 26 -39.90 -56.43 44.11
N LYS A 27 -40.98 -56.17 44.86
CA LYS A 27 -40.95 -55.32 46.06
C LYS A 27 -40.12 -55.95 47.19
N GLY A 28 -40.21 -57.27 47.38
CA GLY A 28 -39.41 -58.03 48.36
C GLY A 28 -37.90 -57.98 48.06
N ILE A 29 -37.50 -58.12 46.80
CA ILE A 29 -36.09 -58.01 46.39
C ILE A 29 -35.57 -56.59 46.62
N ARG A 30 -36.36 -55.56 46.26
CA ARG A 30 -36.02 -54.15 46.53
C ARG A 30 -35.93 -53.84 48.02
N LEU A 31 -36.78 -54.46 48.85
CA LEU A 31 -36.74 -54.31 50.30
C LEU A 31 -35.43 -54.88 50.87
N HIS A 32 -35.07 -56.10 50.50
CA HIS A 32 -33.84 -56.75 50.96
C HIS A 32 -32.59 -55.94 50.53
N SER A 33 -32.57 -55.48 49.28
CA SER A 33 -31.49 -54.65 48.75
C SER A 33 -31.35 -53.31 49.50
N LYS A 34 -32.46 -52.63 49.84
CA LYS A 34 -32.40 -51.35 50.58
C LYS A 34 -31.92 -51.54 52.01
N ILE A 35 -32.41 -52.55 52.72
CA ILE A 35 -31.99 -52.85 54.11
C ILE A 35 -30.51 -53.22 54.14
N GLY A 36 -30.06 -54.08 53.20
CA GLY A 36 -28.66 -54.45 53.05
C GLY A 36 -27.75 -53.25 52.76
N ALA A 37 -28.17 -52.38 51.84
CA ALA A 37 -27.42 -51.17 51.49
C ALA A 37 -27.27 -50.20 52.69
N VAL A 38 -28.32 -49.98 53.49
CA VAL A 38 -28.24 -49.11 54.67
C VAL A 38 -27.35 -49.70 55.76
N HIS A 39 -27.43 -51.02 56.00
CA HIS A 39 -26.60 -51.67 57.02
C HIS A 39 -25.12 -51.64 56.64
N GLU A 40 -24.81 -51.93 55.37
CA GLU A 40 -23.46 -51.90 54.85
C GLU A 40 -22.90 -50.47 54.78
N ALA A 41 -23.73 -49.48 54.42
CA ALA A 41 -23.36 -48.07 54.47
C ALA A 41 -22.96 -47.62 55.88
N GLY A 42 -23.70 -48.04 56.90
CA GLY A 42 -23.39 -47.74 58.30
C GLY A 42 -22.08 -48.37 58.76
N ARG A 43 -21.81 -49.63 58.37
CA ARG A 43 -20.55 -50.33 58.65
C ARG A 43 -19.36 -49.63 58.02
N LEU A 44 -19.47 -49.25 56.74
CA LEU A 44 -18.41 -48.57 55.99
C LEU A 44 -18.16 -47.15 56.51
N TYR A 45 -19.22 -46.43 56.90
CA TYR A 45 -19.10 -45.11 57.54
C TYR A 45 -18.33 -45.19 58.86
N ALA A 46 -18.65 -46.18 59.71
CA ALA A 46 -17.93 -46.40 60.96
C ALA A 46 -16.46 -46.83 60.76
N ALA A 47 -16.16 -47.50 59.65
CA ALA A 47 -14.81 -47.89 59.25
C ALA A 47 -13.99 -46.75 58.62
N GLY A 48 -14.58 -45.56 58.41
CA GLY A 48 -13.92 -44.42 57.78
C GLY A 48 -13.83 -44.50 56.25
N ASP A 49 -14.44 -45.50 55.61
CA ASP A 49 -14.55 -45.58 54.15
C ASP A 49 -15.76 -44.77 53.65
N LEU A 50 -15.60 -43.45 53.67
CA LEU A 50 -16.67 -42.50 53.34
C LEU A 50 -17.12 -42.58 51.88
N ILE A 51 -16.25 -43.02 50.95
CA ILE A 51 -16.57 -43.20 49.53
C ILE A 51 -17.50 -44.40 49.33
N ALA A 52 -17.17 -45.53 49.94
CA ALA A 52 -18.01 -46.72 49.86
C ALA A 52 -19.32 -46.54 50.63
N ALA A 53 -19.28 -45.86 51.78
CA ALA A 53 -20.47 -45.49 52.55
C ALA A 53 -21.43 -44.60 51.74
N GLU A 54 -20.92 -43.56 51.07
CA GLU A 54 -21.72 -42.66 50.22
C GLU A 54 -22.40 -43.40 49.06
N ASN A 55 -21.69 -44.32 48.41
CA ASN A 55 -22.27 -45.17 47.36
C ASN A 55 -23.45 -45.99 47.87
N GLN A 56 -23.30 -46.64 49.03
CA GLN A 56 -24.35 -47.49 49.61
C GLN A 56 -25.55 -46.67 50.10
N TYR A 57 -25.32 -45.51 50.72
CA TYR A 57 -26.41 -44.60 51.09
C TYR A 57 -27.17 -44.05 49.87
N ARG A 58 -26.50 -43.77 48.75
CA ARG A 58 -27.16 -43.35 47.50
C ARG A 58 -27.93 -44.49 46.83
N LEU A 59 -27.40 -45.72 46.84
CA LEU A 59 -28.14 -46.91 46.40
C LEU A 59 -29.41 -47.11 47.23
N ALA A 60 -29.34 -46.91 48.54
CA ALA A 60 -30.50 -46.95 49.42
C ALA A 60 -31.51 -45.82 49.10
N GLN A 61 -31.03 -44.59 48.82
CA GLN A 61 -31.87 -43.43 48.51
C GLN A 61 -32.61 -43.57 47.16
N THR A 62 -31.94 -44.10 46.13
CA THR A 62 -32.53 -44.28 44.79
C THR A 62 -33.68 -45.30 44.76
N ASN A 63 -33.74 -46.19 45.75
CA ASN A 63 -34.84 -47.12 45.91
C ASN A 63 -36.05 -46.46 46.59
N ALA A 64 -36.88 -45.78 45.80
CA ALA A 64 -38.10 -45.12 46.25
C ALA A 64 -39.29 -46.08 46.52
N SER A 65 -39.12 -47.39 46.32
CA SER A 65 -40.22 -48.36 46.45
C SER A 65 -40.62 -48.65 47.90
N PHE A 66 -39.81 -48.21 48.88
CA PHE A 66 -40.01 -48.46 50.29
C PHE A 66 -39.33 -47.38 51.15
N HIS A 67 -39.98 -46.92 52.21
CA HIS A 67 -39.43 -45.96 53.16
C HIS A 67 -38.76 -46.69 54.33
N TYR A 68 -37.42 -46.70 54.37
CA TYR A 68 -36.64 -47.33 55.43
C TYR A 68 -35.54 -46.39 55.88
N LYS A 69 -35.59 -45.94 57.15
CA LYS A 69 -34.59 -45.05 57.74
C LYS A 69 -34.28 -43.81 56.89
N GLU A 70 -35.29 -43.26 56.19
CA GLU A 70 -35.09 -42.16 55.23
C GLU A 70 -34.45 -40.91 55.85
N ALA A 71 -34.82 -40.56 57.09
CA ALA A 71 -34.23 -39.43 57.80
C ALA A 71 -32.74 -39.65 58.13
N GLU A 72 -32.36 -40.89 58.46
CA GLU A 72 -30.96 -41.27 58.73
C GLU A 72 -30.14 -41.28 57.43
N ILE A 73 -30.70 -41.83 56.34
CA ILE A 73 -30.08 -41.78 55.02
C ILE A 73 -29.86 -40.33 54.58
N ALA A 74 -30.87 -39.47 54.73
CA ALA A 74 -30.78 -38.06 54.36
C ALA A 74 -29.74 -37.31 55.21
N ALA A 75 -29.73 -37.50 56.53
CA ALA A 75 -28.75 -36.89 57.42
C ALA A 75 -27.31 -37.35 57.11
N ARG A 76 -27.10 -38.65 56.86
CA ARG A 76 -25.77 -39.19 56.51
C ARG A 76 -25.31 -38.76 55.13
N LEU A 77 -26.20 -38.63 54.15
CA LEU A 77 -25.87 -38.05 52.85
C LEU A 77 -25.57 -36.55 52.94
N GLN A 78 -26.19 -35.83 53.88
CA GLN A 78 -25.86 -34.42 54.14
C GLN A 78 -24.46 -34.27 54.75
N GLU A 79 -24.06 -35.15 55.67
CA GLU A 79 -22.70 -35.19 56.21
C GLU A 79 -21.67 -35.57 55.15
N LEU A 80 -22.02 -36.50 54.25
CA LEU A 80 -21.19 -36.94 53.12
C LEU A 80 -21.26 -36.00 51.91
N ALA A 81 -21.95 -34.86 52.02
CA ALA A 81 -22.15 -33.91 50.91
C ALA A 81 -20.83 -33.48 50.23
N PRO A 82 -19.70 -33.26 50.94
CA PRO A 82 -18.42 -32.97 50.29
C PRO A 82 -17.91 -34.11 49.38
N ILE A 83 -18.08 -35.37 49.78
CA ILE A 83 -17.70 -36.54 48.97
C ILE A 83 -18.59 -36.64 47.73
N THR A 84 -19.90 -36.45 47.90
CA THR A 84 -20.84 -36.40 46.78
C THR A 84 -20.51 -35.26 45.82
N ALA A 85 -20.15 -34.07 46.32
CA ALA A 85 -19.78 -32.91 45.52
C ALA A 85 -18.50 -33.16 44.69
N ILE A 86 -17.48 -33.80 45.27
CA ILE A 86 -16.27 -34.23 44.54
C ILE A 86 -16.65 -35.20 43.44
N ARG A 87 -17.42 -36.26 43.76
CA ARG A 87 -17.81 -37.29 42.78
C ARG A 87 -18.64 -36.70 41.63
N SER A 88 -19.65 -35.90 41.93
CA SER A 88 -20.50 -35.27 40.91
C SER A 88 -19.74 -34.25 40.09
N GLY A 89 -18.86 -33.46 40.72
CA GLY A 89 -18.00 -32.50 40.03
C GLY A 89 -17.08 -33.18 39.01
N LEU A 90 -16.37 -34.23 39.43
CA LEU A 90 -15.51 -35.01 38.55
C LEU A 90 -16.29 -35.73 37.44
N GLY A 91 -17.47 -36.29 37.76
CA GLY A 91 -18.33 -36.95 36.78
C GLY A 91 -18.85 -35.99 35.71
N LEU A 92 -19.28 -34.79 36.11
CA LEU A 92 -19.74 -33.75 35.19
C LEU A 92 -18.60 -33.21 34.31
N LEU A 93 -17.43 -32.97 34.90
CA LEU A 93 -16.25 -32.55 34.13
C LEU A 93 -15.82 -33.60 33.11
N LYS A 94 -15.86 -34.88 33.47
CA LYS A 94 -15.58 -35.99 32.54
C LYS A 94 -16.51 -35.99 31.33
N LEU A 95 -17.81 -35.78 31.55
CA LEU A 95 -18.78 -35.69 30.46
C LEU A 95 -18.53 -34.46 29.57
N LYS A 96 -18.30 -33.28 30.19
CA LYS A 96 -17.98 -32.05 29.47
C LYS A 96 -16.71 -32.18 28.64
N ILE A 97 -15.63 -32.69 29.21
CA ILE A 97 -14.36 -32.91 28.51
C ILE A 97 -14.55 -33.81 27.29
N LYS A 98 -15.32 -34.90 27.44
CA LYS A 98 -15.58 -35.82 26.33
C LYS A 98 -16.34 -35.12 25.20
N ASP A 99 -17.37 -34.35 25.53
CA ASP A 99 -18.14 -33.59 24.54
C ASP A 99 -17.26 -32.54 23.84
N GLN A 100 -16.49 -31.77 24.61
CA GLN A 100 -15.56 -30.75 24.10
C GLN A 100 -14.47 -31.31 23.18
N LEU A 101 -14.00 -32.53 23.43
CA LEU A 101 -13.06 -33.21 22.55
C LEU A 101 -13.70 -33.67 21.23
N ILE A 102 -15.00 -33.98 21.23
CA ILE A 102 -15.76 -34.34 20.02
C ILE A 102 -16.08 -33.09 19.20
N THR A 103 -16.52 -32.02 19.85
CA THR A 103 -16.86 -30.73 19.22
C THR A 103 -15.65 -29.88 18.88
N LYS A 104 -14.44 -30.29 19.31
CA LYS A 104 -13.18 -29.56 19.17
C LYS A 104 -13.20 -28.17 19.83
N ASP A 105 -14.01 -27.99 20.86
CA ASP A 105 -14.09 -26.76 21.63
C ASP A 105 -12.92 -26.64 22.61
N PHE A 106 -11.83 -26.04 22.15
CA PHE A 106 -10.66 -25.80 23.01
C PHE A 106 -10.94 -24.76 24.11
N GLY A 107 -11.80 -23.77 23.84
CA GLY A 107 -12.19 -22.75 24.81
C GLY A 107 -12.85 -23.38 26.03
N GLY A 108 -13.92 -24.14 25.79
CA GLY A 108 -14.61 -24.90 26.82
C GLY A 108 -13.73 -25.97 27.47
N PHE A 109 -12.83 -26.62 26.71
CA PHE A 109 -11.88 -27.57 27.30
C PHE A 109 -10.97 -26.90 28.34
N MET A 110 -10.49 -25.68 28.07
CA MET A 110 -9.69 -24.91 29.04
C MET A 110 -10.51 -24.47 30.26
N GLU A 111 -11.81 -24.19 30.11
CA GLU A 111 -12.71 -23.94 31.25
C GLU A 111 -12.90 -25.17 32.14
N SER A 112 -13.05 -26.35 31.52
CA SER A 112 -13.13 -27.63 32.24
C SER A 112 -11.82 -27.92 32.99
N TYR A 113 -10.67 -27.61 32.38
CA TYR A 113 -9.37 -27.71 33.05
C TYR A 113 -9.25 -26.75 34.24
N ALA A 114 -9.65 -25.48 34.08
CA ALA A 114 -9.67 -24.51 35.16
C ALA A 114 -10.62 -24.94 36.30
N SER A 115 -11.78 -25.49 35.97
CA SER A 115 -12.74 -26.03 36.93
C SER A 115 -12.17 -27.21 37.71
N LEU A 116 -11.40 -28.09 37.06
CA LEU A 116 -10.70 -29.17 37.75
C LEU A 116 -9.62 -28.63 38.70
N LEU A 117 -8.85 -27.62 38.29
CA LEU A 117 -7.86 -26.99 39.16
C LEU A 117 -8.52 -26.33 40.37
N SER A 118 -9.69 -25.70 40.19
CA SER A 118 -10.49 -25.14 41.28
C SER A 118 -11.01 -26.23 42.23
N LEU A 119 -11.48 -27.36 41.69
CA LEU A 119 -11.94 -28.49 42.50
C LEU A 119 -10.78 -29.08 43.32
N LYS A 120 -9.61 -29.21 42.68
CA LYS A 120 -8.36 -29.63 43.33
C LYS A 120 -7.98 -28.65 44.45
N SER A 121 -7.97 -27.34 44.21
CA SER A 121 -7.58 -26.36 45.24
C SER A 121 -8.56 -26.32 46.42
N GLN A 122 -9.84 -26.62 46.18
CA GLN A 122 -10.87 -26.66 47.21
C GLN A 122 -10.72 -27.87 48.16
N TYR A 123 -10.47 -29.07 47.60
CA TYR A 123 -10.52 -30.33 48.36
C TYR A 123 -9.15 -30.99 48.62
N MET A 124 -8.10 -30.58 47.90
CA MET A 124 -6.72 -31.09 48.03
C MET A 124 -5.83 -30.11 48.81
N LYS A 125 -6.32 -29.64 49.97
CA LYS A 125 -5.53 -28.84 50.92
C LYS A 125 -4.65 -29.77 51.76
N SER A 126 -3.37 -29.43 51.92
CA SER A 126 -2.41 -30.24 52.70
C SER A 126 -2.92 -30.50 54.11
N GLY A 127 -3.08 -31.78 54.48
CA GLY A 127 -3.59 -32.19 55.79
C GLY A 127 -5.09 -31.99 55.98
N GLY A 128 -5.82 -31.67 54.91
CA GLY A 128 -7.27 -31.50 54.93
C GLY A 128 -8.03 -32.82 55.07
N PRO A 129 -9.24 -32.81 55.65
CA PRO A 129 -10.03 -34.02 55.91
C PRO A 129 -10.49 -34.77 54.64
N TYR A 130 -10.44 -34.12 53.48
CA TYR A 130 -10.91 -34.68 52.21
C TYR A 130 -9.80 -34.97 51.19
N GLU A 131 -8.52 -34.78 51.56
CA GLU A 131 -7.40 -34.89 50.63
C GLU A 131 -7.25 -36.31 50.06
N SER A 132 -7.28 -37.33 50.92
CA SER A 132 -7.17 -38.74 50.53
C SER A 132 -8.34 -39.18 49.65
N TYR A 133 -9.56 -38.79 50.03
CA TYR A 133 -10.77 -39.11 49.27
C TYR A 133 -10.80 -38.43 47.90
N TYR A 134 -10.34 -37.18 47.79
CA TYR A 134 -10.19 -36.50 46.51
C TYR A 134 -9.18 -37.23 45.60
N ARG A 135 -8.02 -37.63 46.12
CA ARG A 135 -7.01 -38.39 45.36
C ARG A 135 -7.59 -39.70 44.80
N GLN A 136 -8.32 -40.45 45.65
CA GLN A 136 -8.95 -41.70 45.24
C GLN A 136 -10.03 -41.47 44.17
N LEU A 137 -10.99 -40.57 44.41
CA LEU A 137 -12.06 -40.27 43.44
C LEU A 137 -11.52 -39.69 42.13
N SER A 138 -10.48 -38.86 42.19
CA SER A 138 -9.82 -38.32 41.00
C SER A 138 -9.13 -39.42 40.19
N ALA A 139 -8.47 -40.38 40.85
CA ALA A 139 -7.87 -41.54 40.18
C ALA A 139 -8.94 -42.43 39.54
N ASP A 140 -9.99 -42.78 40.28
CA ASP A 140 -11.10 -43.62 39.82
C ASP A 140 -11.86 -42.99 38.65
N SER A 141 -11.96 -41.65 38.62
CA SER A 141 -12.63 -40.94 37.53
C SER A 141 -11.89 -41.07 36.19
N GLY A 142 -10.57 -41.27 36.22
CA GLY A 142 -9.71 -41.26 35.02
C GLY A 142 -9.56 -39.88 34.36
N ILE A 143 -10.01 -38.80 35.01
CA ILE A 143 -10.06 -37.45 34.42
C ILE A 143 -8.69 -36.92 34.00
N SER A 144 -7.64 -37.21 34.78
CA SER A 144 -6.26 -36.80 34.48
C SER A 144 -5.75 -37.43 33.19
N GLY A 145 -6.09 -38.69 32.94
CA GLY A 145 -5.74 -39.38 31.70
C GLY A 145 -6.48 -38.79 30.50
N GLN A 146 -7.78 -38.52 30.64
CA GLN A 146 -8.58 -37.88 29.59
C GLN A 146 -8.09 -36.47 29.24
N LEU A 147 -7.70 -35.68 30.24
CA LEU A 147 -7.08 -34.37 30.00
C LEU A 147 -5.73 -34.50 29.28
N GLY A 148 -4.89 -35.45 29.69
CA GLY A 148 -3.62 -35.71 29.03
C GLY A 148 -3.80 -36.08 27.55
N THR A 149 -4.70 -37.02 27.25
CA THR A 149 -5.05 -37.38 25.88
C THR A 149 -5.65 -36.19 25.12
N GLY A 150 -6.53 -35.43 25.76
CA GLY A 150 -7.16 -34.26 25.15
C GLY A 150 -6.16 -33.18 24.76
N PHE A 151 -5.21 -32.84 25.64
CA PHE A 151 -4.14 -31.90 25.32
C PHE A 151 -3.22 -32.42 24.20
N GLN A 152 -2.91 -33.72 24.15
CA GLN A 152 -2.16 -34.28 23.02
C GLN A 152 -2.94 -34.20 21.70
N GLN A 153 -4.25 -34.43 21.73
CA GLN A 153 -5.11 -34.30 20.56
C GLN A 153 -5.16 -32.86 20.04
N PHE A 154 -5.41 -31.88 20.92
CA PHE A 154 -5.39 -30.46 20.54
C PHE A 154 -4.01 -30.00 20.06
N LYS A 155 -2.93 -30.43 20.72
CA LYS A 155 -1.56 -30.18 20.26
C LYS A 155 -1.36 -30.69 18.83
N ALA A 156 -1.69 -31.95 18.57
CA ALA A 156 -1.54 -32.54 17.24
C ALA A 156 -2.39 -31.80 16.19
N GLN A 157 -3.62 -31.43 16.54
CA GLN A 157 -4.49 -30.65 15.67
C GLN A 157 -3.87 -29.29 15.32
N PHE A 158 -3.49 -28.48 16.31
CA PHE A 158 -2.97 -27.14 16.07
C PHE A 158 -1.62 -27.15 15.34
N LEU A 159 -0.77 -28.16 15.58
CA LEU A 159 0.46 -28.35 14.81
C LEU A 159 0.17 -28.74 13.35
N ALA A 160 -0.84 -29.56 13.10
CA ALA A 160 -1.27 -29.90 11.74
C ALA A 160 -1.85 -28.68 11.01
N GLU A 161 -2.63 -27.84 11.70
CA GLU A 161 -3.16 -26.57 11.16
C GLU A 161 -2.03 -25.57 10.85
N LEU A 162 -1.03 -25.43 11.73
CA LEU A 162 0.19 -24.68 11.46
C LEU A 162 0.91 -25.21 10.21
N ALA A 163 1.09 -26.53 10.11
CA ALA A 163 1.74 -27.13 8.95
C ALA A 163 0.96 -26.90 7.65
N ALA A 164 -0.37 -27.01 7.68
CA ALA A 164 -1.24 -26.78 6.53
C ALA A 164 -1.27 -25.30 6.08
N GLY A 165 -1.21 -24.35 7.01
CA GLY A 165 -1.16 -22.94 6.65
C GLY A 165 0.19 -22.49 6.09
N ARG A 166 1.28 -23.27 6.27
CA ARG A 166 2.59 -22.99 5.63
C ARG A 166 2.55 -23.11 4.11
N SER A 167 1.72 -23.99 3.57
CA SER A 167 1.64 -24.28 2.13
C SER A 167 0.72 -23.32 1.36
N GLY A 168 0.18 -22.28 2.00
CA GLY A 168 -0.68 -21.28 1.35
C GLY A 168 -2.04 -21.80 0.88
N SER A 169 -2.40 -23.03 1.24
CA SER A 169 -3.63 -23.73 0.82
C SER A 169 -4.87 -23.38 1.67
N SER A 170 -4.73 -22.56 2.70
CA SER A 170 -5.82 -22.28 3.62
C SER A 170 -6.65 -21.06 3.17
N ASN A 171 -7.89 -21.29 2.76
CA ASN A 171 -9.00 -20.31 2.78
C ASN A 171 -9.40 -19.90 4.22
N ALA A 172 -8.53 -20.09 5.22
CA ALA A 172 -8.76 -19.76 6.62
C ALA A 172 -8.51 -18.25 6.84
N VAL A 173 -9.34 -17.43 6.21
CA VAL A 173 -9.40 -15.98 6.45
C VAL A 173 -10.39 -15.65 7.57
N ASN A 174 -11.22 -16.60 8.02
CA ASN A 174 -12.35 -16.28 8.91
C ASN A 174 -12.15 -16.52 10.41
N ASP A 175 -11.18 -17.32 10.88
CA ASP A 175 -11.00 -17.60 12.34
C ASP A 175 -9.68 -17.09 12.93
N GLY A 176 -8.90 -16.33 12.16
CA GLY A 176 -7.58 -15.84 12.54
C GLY A 176 -6.60 -16.98 12.85
N ASP A 177 -5.35 -16.66 13.12
CA ASP A 177 -4.34 -17.65 13.54
C ASP A 177 -4.61 -18.15 14.99
N SER A 178 -5.87 -18.39 15.35
CA SER A 178 -6.34 -18.75 16.70
C SER A 178 -5.70 -20.03 17.22
N PHE A 179 -5.41 -21.00 16.35
CA PHE A 179 -4.67 -22.23 16.67
C PHE A 179 -3.26 -21.96 17.23
N LYS A 180 -2.59 -20.92 16.73
CA LYS A 180 -1.25 -20.50 17.19
C LYS A 180 -1.31 -19.98 18.62
N TRP A 181 -2.29 -19.13 18.90
CA TRP A 181 -2.49 -18.58 20.23
C TRP A 181 -3.05 -19.63 21.20
N ASN A 182 -3.85 -20.58 20.73
CA ASN A 182 -4.32 -21.71 21.52
C ASN A 182 -3.18 -22.65 21.94
N LEU A 183 -2.16 -22.85 21.11
CA LEU A 183 -0.95 -23.61 21.49
C LEU A 183 -0.20 -22.98 22.68
N LEU A 184 -0.16 -21.65 22.80
CA LEU A 184 0.44 -20.98 23.96
C LEU A 184 -0.31 -21.30 25.27
N ARG A 185 -1.63 -21.48 25.18
CA ARG A 185 -2.51 -21.74 26.33
C ARG A 185 -2.42 -23.16 26.87
N ILE A 186 -1.85 -24.11 26.11
CA ILE A 186 -1.65 -25.49 26.59
C ILE A 186 -0.61 -25.48 27.73
N PRO A 187 -0.90 -26.07 28.90
CA PRO A 187 0.05 -26.10 30.01
C PRO A 187 1.34 -26.86 29.68
N ASP A 188 2.45 -26.37 30.21
CA ASP A 188 3.81 -26.83 29.88
C ASP A 188 4.02 -28.33 30.15
N VAL A 189 3.37 -28.86 31.18
CA VAL A 189 3.40 -30.29 31.55
C VAL A 189 2.95 -31.18 30.38
N TYR A 190 2.01 -30.71 29.55
CA TYR A 190 1.52 -31.45 28.40
C TYR A 190 2.34 -31.23 27.12
N LEU A 191 3.33 -30.33 27.17
CA LEU A 191 4.25 -30.03 26.06
C LEU A 191 5.69 -30.50 26.34
N GLY A 192 5.90 -31.31 27.38
CA GLY A 192 7.23 -31.84 27.73
C GLY A 192 8.02 -30.95 28.69
N GLY A 193 7.37 -29.99 29.35
CA GLY A 193 7.98 -29.02 30.25
C GLY A 193 8.14 -27.63 29.61
N ALA A 194 8.58 -26.66 30.43
CA ALA A 194 8.68 -25.26 30.02
C ALA A 194 9.68 -25.06 28.86
N ASP A 195 10.84 -25.72 28.94
CA ASP A 195 11.88 -25.61 27.91
C ASP A 195 11.44 -26.24 26.57
N ALA A 196 10.87 -27.45 26.63
CA ALA A 196 10.36 -28.14 25.44
C ALA A 196 9.21 -27.37 24.78
N LYS A 197 8.31 -26.77 25.57
CA LYS A 197 7.27 -25.86 25.04
C LYS A 197 7.89 -24.68 24.33
N LYS A 198 8.84 -23.98 24.97
CA LYS A 198 9.47 -22.79 24.40
C LYS A 198 10.16 -23.11 23.06
N GLU A 199 10.90 -24.21 23.00
CA GLU A 199 11.59 -24.65 21.77
C GLU A 199 10.59 -25.01 20.66
N LEU A 200 9.57 -25.82 20.98
CA LEU A 200 8.53 -26.21 20.04
C LEU A 200 7.81 -24.99 19.45
N LEU A 201 7.32 -24.09 20.30
CA LEU A 201 6.57 -22.92 19.85
C LEU A 201 7.45 -21.96 19.04
N ALA A 202 8.68 -21.72 19.48
CA ALA A 202 9.60 -20.87 18.73
C ALA A 202 9.91 -21.43 17.34
N SER A 203 10.15 -22.74 17.22
CA SER A 203 10.41 -23.40 15.95
C SER A 203 9.19 -23.34 15.02
N GLU A 204 8.03 -23.77 15.52
CA GLU A 204 6.82 -23.93 14.71
C GLU A 204 6.24 -22.59 14.26
N PHE A 205 6.24 -21.59 15.15
CA PHE A 205 5.75 -20.25 14.82
C PHE A 205 6.69 -19.53 13.85
N LYS A 206 8.02 -19.65 14.05
CA LYS A 206 9.00 -19.10 13.12
C LYS A 206 8.84 -19.68 11.73
N ALA A 207 8.70 -21.01 11.62
CA ALA A 207 8.52 -21.67 10.35
C ALA A 207 7.22 -21.22 9.65
N TYR A 208 6.12 -21.10 10.40
CA TYR A 208 4.84 -20.61 9.90
C TYR A 208 4.91 -19.16 9.38
N ASP A 209 5.32 -18.23 10.24
CA ASP A 209 5.37 -16.80 9.91
C ASP A 209 6.32 -16.55 8.73
N THR A 210 7.47 -17.21 8.73
CA THR A 210 8.46 -17.09 7.65
C THR A 210 7.91 -17.60 6.32
N ALA A 211 7.22 -18.73 6.32
CA ALA A 211 6.62 -19.28 5.10
C ALA A 211 5.57 -18.33 4.52
N ARG A 212 4.68 -17.80 5.37
CA ARG A 212 3.61 -16.89 4.93
C ARG A 212 4.14 -15.55 4.44
N LEU A 213 5.11 -14.96 5.14
CA LEU A 213 5.79 -13.75 4.68
C LEU A 213 6.53 -13.95 3.35
N LYS A 214 7.20 -15.10 3.17
CA LYS A 214 7.85 -15.43 1.90
C LYS A 214 6.86 -15.65 0.77
N ALA A 215 5.71 -16.27 1.05
CA ALA A 215 4.66 -16.47 0.05
C ALA A 215 4.09 -15.13 -0.44
N LEU A 216 3.80 -14.20 0.47
CA LEU A 216 3.35 -12.85 0.11
C LEU A 216 4.42 -12.09 -0.69
N ALA A 217 5.70 -12.19 -0.30
CA ALA A 217 6.81 -11.61 -1.05
C ALA A 217 6.92 -12.20 -2.48
N ALA A 218 6.81 -13.52 -2.61
CA ALA A 218 6.92 -14.21 -3.90
C ALA A 218 5.74 -13.91 -4.83
N ALA A 219 4.56 -13.64 -4.28
CA ALA A 219 3.38 -13.21 -5.03
C ALA A 219 3.42 -11.73 -5.46
N GLY A 220 4.52 -11.00 -5.22
CA GLY A 220 4.62 -9.57 -5.51
C GLY A 220 3.74 -8.69 -4.61
N SER A 221 3.16 -9.26 -3.54
CA SER A 221 2.25 -8.57 -2.64
C SER A 221 3.04 -7.86 -1.52
N PHE A 222 3.83 -6.85 -1.89
CA PHE A 222 4.74 -6.18 -0.95
C PHE A 222 4.02 -5.45 0.18
N SER A 223 3.05 -4.58 -0.13
CA SER A 223 2.27 -3.88 0.91
C SER A 223 1.49 -4.86 1.80
N PRO A 224 0.76 -5.86 1.26
CA PRO A 224 0.11 -6.89 2.08
C PRO A 224 1.09 -7.67 2.98
N MET A 225 2.33 -7.92 2.54
CA MET A 225 3.36 -8.54 3.39
C MET A 225 3.71 -7.64 4.59
N LEU A 226 3.86 -6.33 4.38
CA LEU A 226 4.17 -5.37 5.44
C LEU A 226 3.00 -5.21 6.42
N ASP A 227 1.78 -5.11 5.91
CA ASP A 227 0.56 -5.02 6.72
C ASP A 227 0.38 -6.29 7.58
N TYR A 228 0.62 -7.47 6.98
CA TYR A 228 0.61 -8.73 7.72
C TYR A 228 1.68 -8.76 8.81
N ALA A 229 2.88 -8.24 8.57
CA ALA A 229 3.91 -8.16 9.59
C ALA A 229 3.56 -7.22 10.76
N LEU A 230 2.87 -6.10 10.50
CA LEU A 230 2.33 -5.25 11.56
C LEU A 230 1.28 -6.02 12.38
N SER A 231 0.34 -6.68 11.72
CA SER A 231 -0.68 -7.49 12.40
C SER A 231 -0.06 -8.61 13.26
N LEU A 232 1.03 -9.22 12.79
CA LEU A 232 1.76 -10.20 13.58
C LEU A 232 2.42 -9.56 14.79
N ALA A 233 3.10 -8.41 14.63
CA ALA A 233 3.73 -7.71 15.74
C ALA A 233 2.71 -7.38 16.85
N ASP A 234 1.54 -6.87 16.48
CA ASP A 234 0.44 -6.58 17.40
C ASP A 234 -0.10 -7.83 18.08
N ALA A 235 -0.30 -8.90 17.31
CA ALA A 235 -0.80 -10.16 17.84
C ALA A 235 0.20 -10.80 18.83
N TYR A 236 1.49 -10.76 18.54
CA TYR A 236 2.55 -11.24 19.44
C TYR A 236 2.65 -10.41 20.73
N SER A 237 2.56 -9.08 20.60
CA SER A 237 2.56 -8.17 21.76
C SER A 237 1.34 -8.44 22.66
N SER A 238 0.16 -8.61 22.07
CA SER A 238 -1.09 -8.93 22.79
C SER A 238 -1.03 -10.24 23.56
N HIS A 239 -0.22 -11.20 23.10
CA HIS A 239 0.00 -12.49 23.75
C HIS A 239 1.28 -12.55 24.61
N SER A 240 1.94 -11.41 24.85
CA SER A 240 3.17 -11.31 25.64
C SER A 240 4.28 -12.28 25.17
N TYR A 241 4.37 -12.52 23.87
CA TYR A 241 5.34 -13.43 23.27
C TYR A 241 6.22 -12.71 22.26
N THR A 242 7.54 -12.92 22.30
CA THR A 242 8.49 -12.21 21.44
C THR A 242 8.82 -13.03 20.19
N ALA A 243 8.76 -12.36 19.03
CA ALA A 243 8.99 -12.98 17.72
C ALA A 243 10.10 -12.25 16.93
N PRO A 244 11.38 -12.38 17.34
CA PRO A 244 12.49 -11.65 16.71
C PRO A 244 12.72 -12.00 15.23
N TRP A 245 12.19 -13.13 14.76
CA TRP A 245 12.30 -13.55 13.36
C TRP A 245 11.48 -12.69 12.39
N ILE A 246 10.41 -12.02 12.84
CA ILE A 246 9.54 -11.23 11.95
C ILE A 246 10.33 -10.07 11.35
N ALA A 247 10.95 -9.25 12.21
CA ALA A 247 11.74 -8.11 11.78
C ALA A 247 12.89 -8.54 10.84
N SER A 248 13.60 -9.61 11.21
CA SER A 248 14.67 -10.16 10.37
C SER A 248 14.18 -10.64 9.01
N GLN A 249 13.01 -11.29 8.95
CA GLN A 249 12.44 -11.78 7.70
C GLN A 249 11.94 -10.63 6.82
N ILE A 250 11.30 -9.61 7.40
CA ILE A 250 10.88 -8.41 6.68
C ILE A 250 12.07 -7.66 6.11
N GLU A 251 13.13 -7.44 6.89
CA GLU A 251 14.34 -6.79 6.41
C GLU A 251 14.95 -7.54 5.22
N LYS A 252 15.01 -8.88 5.29
CA LYS A 252 15.50 -9.72 4.19
C LYS A 252 14.62 -9.64 2.95
N SER A 253 13.31 -9.80 3.10
CA SER A 253 12.36 -9.75 1.98
C SER A 253 12.34 -8.38 1.31
N ALA A 254 12.29 -7.30 2.10
CA ALA A 254 12.29 -5.93 1.58
C ALA A 254 13.59 -5.59 0.86
N LYS A 255 14.75 -5.96 1.44
CA LYS A 255 16.03 -5.79 0.76
C LYS A 255 16.06 -6.53 -0.58
N LEU A 256 15.60 -7.78 -0.62
CA LEU A 256 15.59 -8.57 -1.85
C LEU A 256 14.70 -7.95 -2.94
N ILE A 257 13.48 -7.52 -2.58
CA ILE A 257 12.54 -6.90 -3.52
C ILE A 257 13.09 -5.59 -4.06
N LEU A 258 13.54 -4.69 -3.17
CA LEU A 258 14.10 -3.40 -3.58
C LEU A 258 15.37 -3.58 -4.43
N SER A 259 16.24 -4.53 -4.10
CA SER A 259 17.40 -4.84 -4.93
C SER A 259 16.99 -5.34 -6.31
N LYS A 260 15.98 -6.23 -6.39
CA LYS A 260 15.47 -6.73 -7.67
C LYS A 260 14.88 -5.61 -8.54
N ASP A 261 14.17 -4.65 -7.94
CA ASP A 261 13.62 -3.52 -8.67
C ASP A 261 14.75 -2.67 -9.30
N ILE A 262 15.83 -2.45 -8.55
CA ILE A 262 17.00 -1.70 -9.05
C ILE A 262 17.78 -2.47 -10.10
N ASP A 263 18.03 -3.76 -9.87
CA ASP A 263 18.76 -4.61 -10.82
C ASP A 263 17.99 -4.77 -12.15
N GLY A 264 16.66 -4.62 -12.12
CA GLY A 264 15.78 -4.60 -13.29
C GLY A 264 15.49 -3.23 -13.90
N ASP A 265 16.17 -2.15 -13.45
CA ASP A 265 15.92 -0.73 -13.81
C ASP A 265 14.43 -0.32 -13.67
N GLN A 266 13.71 -0.95 -12.73
CA GLN A 266 12.29 -0.68 -12.43
C GLN A 266 12.17 0.44 -11.38
N ILE A 267 12.60 1.65 -11.73
CA ILE A 267 12.66 2.78 -10.78
C ILE A 267 11.29 3.08 -10.15
N ALA A 268 10.22 3.06 -10.95
CA ALA A 268 8.87 3.31 -10.44
C ALA A 268 8.44 2.27 -9.39
N ALA A 269 8.76 0.98 -9.62
CA ALA A 269 8.49 -0.09 -8.68
C ALA A 269 9.32 0.07 -7.40
N PHE A 270 10.61 0.38 -7.54
CA PHE A 270 11.49 0.68 -6.41
C PHE A 270 10.92 1.82 -5.56
N SER A 271 10.50 2.93 -6.18
CA SER A 271 9.94 4.09 -5.48
C SER A 271 8.66 3.75 -4.71
N ALA A 272 7.75 3.00 -5.33
CA ALA A 272 6.51 2.56 -4.70
C ALA A 272 6.78 1.63 -3.50
N HIS A 273 7.66 0.63 -3.66
CA HIS A 273 8.05 -0.27 -2.58
C HIS A 273 8.82 0.48 -1.47
N ALA A 274 9.71 1.39 -1.82
CA ALA A 274 10.46 2.19 -0.85
C ALA A 274 9.53 3.09 -0.01
N ALA A 275 8.54 3.72 -0.64
CA ALA A 275 7.52 4.51 0.05
C ALA A 275 6.67 3.65 0.99
N ALA A 276 6.23 2.47 0.53
CA ALA A 276 5.50 1.51 1.36
C ALA A 276 6.32 1.06 2.58
N TYR A 277 7.62 0.78 2.39
CA TYR A 277 8.50 0.42 3.50
C TYR A 277 8.71 1.56 4.49
N ARG A 278 8.85 2.81 4.03
CA ARG A 278 8.94 3.98 4.92
C ARG A 278 7.68 4.12 5.79
N LYS A 279 6.49 3.93 5.20
CA LYS A 279 5.21 3.92 5.94
C LYS A 279 5.15 2.79 6.97
N TYR A 280 5.57 1.58 6.60
CA TYR A 280 5.69 0.46 7.53
C TYR A 280 6.66 0.77 8.67
N ALA A 281 7.86 1.30 8.36
CA ALA A 281 8.87 1.61 9.36
C ALA A 281 8.36 2.64 10.38
N ALA A 282 7.67 3.69 9.91
CA ALA A 282 7.03 4.65 10.80
C ALA A 282 5.98 3.99 11.72
N SER A 283 5.13 3.13 11.16
CA SER A 283 4.08 2.41 11.92
C SER A 283 4.65 1.41 12.91
N ALA A 284 5.76 0.75 12.56
CA ALA A 284 6.49 -0.19 13.41
C ALA A 284 7.42 0.49 14.43
N GLY A 285 7.46 1.83 14.49
CA GLY A 285 8.35 2.57 15.39
C GLY A 285 9.85 2.45 15.06
N LEU A 286 10.19 2.09 13.81
CA LEU A 286 11.55 1.90 13.35
C LEU A 286 12.13 3.23 12.84
N ALA A 287 12.86 3.94 13.70
CA ALA A 287 13.56 5.17 13.32
C ALA A 287 14.74 4.92 12.37
N SER A 288 15.37 3.74 12.43
CA SER A 288 16.47 3.35 11.56
C SER A 288 16.42 1.86 11.24
N SER A 289 16.83 1.50 10.01
CA SER A 289 17.04 0.10 9.60
C SER A 289 17.95 0.06 8.38
N LYS A 290 18.56 -1.10 8.10
CA LYS A 290 19.41 -1.27 6.91
C LYS A 290 18.65 -1.05 5.60
N VAL A 291 17.36 -1.35 5.59
CA VAL A 291 16.50 -1.11 4.42
C VAL A 291 16.22 0.38 4.23
N LEU A 292 15.98 1.15 5.30
CA LEU A 292 15.87 2.61 5.19
C LEU A 292 17.17 3.22 4.64
N SER A 293 18.33 2.81 5.16
CA SER A 293 19.62 3.27 4.63
C SER A 293 19.84 2.88 3.17
N LEU A 294 19.41 1.68 2.76
CA LEU A 294 19.43 1.26 1.36
C LEU A 294 18.56 2.19 0.51
N ILE A 295 17.31 2.43 0.93
CA ILE A 295 16.37 3.32 0.24
C ILE A 295 16.98 4.70 0.04
N ASP A 296 17.51 5.32 1.09
CA ASP A 296 18.08 6.67 1.02
C ASP A 296 19.29 6.73 0.09
N SER A 297 20.21 5.77 0.23
CA SER A 297 21.42 5.73 -0.58
C SER A 297 21.13 5.49 -2.07
N THR A 298 20.14 4.66 -2.39
CA THR A 298 19.74 4.36 -3.76
C THR A 298 18.99 5.54 -4.37
N SER A 299 18.07 6.16 -3.65
CA SER A 299 17.35 7.36 -4.10
C SER A 299 18.31 8.49 -4.45
N ALA A 300 19.29 8.74 -3.59
CA ALA A 300 20.34 9.73 -3.85
C ALA A 300 21.24 9.38 -5.05
N LYS A 301 21.41 8.09 -5.39
CA LYS A 301 22.12 7.66 -6.61
C LYS A 301 21.26 7.90 -7.86
N LEU A 302 19.98 7.54 -7.82
CA LEU A 302 19.04 7.70 -8.93
C LEU A 302 18.85 9.19 -9.28
N LEU A 303 18.70 10.06 -8.28
CA LEU A 303 18.67 11.51 -8.47
C LEU A 303 19.95 12.05 -9.14
N ARG A 304 21.13 11.61 -8.69
CA ARG A 304 22.40 12.02 -9.28
C ARG A 304 22.56 11.50 -10.72
N SER A 305 22.02 10.32 -11.02
CA SER A 305 21.99 9.75 -12.37
C SER A 305 21.08 10.58 -13.28
N ALA A 306 19.87 10.92 -12.85
CA ALA A 306 18.97 11.82 -13.57
C ALA A 306 19.61 13.20 -13.81
N ALA A 307 20.25 13.78 -12.81
CA ALA A 307 20.98 15.05 -12.97
C ALA A 307 22.18 14.95 -13.93
N ARG A 308 22.79 13.77 -14.07
CA ARG A 308 23.84 13.53 -15.07
C ARG A 308 23.24 13.45 -16.47
N LEU A 309 22.08 12.81 -16.64
CA LEU A 309 21.36 12.77 -17.91
C LEU A 309 21.00 14.16 -18.41
N VAL A 310 20.49 15.05 -17.54
CA VAL A 310 20.26 16.47 -17.90
C VAL A 310 21.53 17.13 -18.44
N ARG A 311 22.68 16.91 -17.78
CA ARG A 311 23.96 17.50 -18.22
C ARG A 311 24.50 16.92 -19.52
N SER A 312 24.13 15.68 -19.86
CA SER A 312 24.55 15.01 -21.11
C SER A 312 23.52 15.14 -22.24
N GLY A 313 22.46 15.95 -22.07
CA GLY A 313 21.41 16.13 -23.08
C GLY A 313 20.31 15.06 -23.10
N GLY A 314 20.33 14.10 -22.17
CA GLY A 314 19.31 13.07 -22.01
C GLY A 314 18.07 13.58 -21.26
N TYR A 315 17.47 14.68 -21.72
CA TYR A 315 16.42 15.38 -20.98
C TYR A 315 15.15 14.55 -20.76
N ALA A 316 14.65 13.89 -21.82
CA ALA A 316 13.45 13.05 -21.73
C ALA A 316 13.61 11.93 -20.69
N GLU A 317 14.73 11.22 -20.75
CA GLU A 317 15.03 10.14 -19.80
C GLU A 317 15.21 10.69 -18.37
N ALA A 318 15.87 11.85 -18.20
CA ALA A 318 16.00 12.47 -16.89
C ALA A 318 14.63 12.83 -16.28
N ILE A 319 13.74 13.44 -17.06
CA ILE A 319 12.38 13.78 -16.63
C ILE A 319 11.60 12.52 -16.24
N GLN A 320 11.72 11.44 -17.02
CA GLN A 320 11.09 10.16 -16.69
C GLN A 320 11.63 9.62 -15.36
N ARG A 321 12.96 9.58 -15.17
CA ARG A 321 13.58 9.09 -13.92
C ARG A 321 13.17 9.93 -12.70
N TYR A 322 13.05 11.26 -12.85
CA TYR A 322 12.53 12.12 -11.77
C TYR A 322 11.06 11.82 -11.46
N SER A 323 10.24 11.61 -12.49
CA SER A 323 8.82 11.28 -12.35
C SER A 323 8.61 9.93 -11.66
N ASP A 324 9.42 8.93 -12.01
CA ASP A 324 9.40 7.60 -11.39
C ASP A 324 9.79 7.63 -9.91
N LEU A 325 10.51 8.67 -9.46
CA LEU A 325 10.88 8.89 -8.06
C LEU A 325 9.84 9.66 -7.24
N ALA A 326 8.84 10.27 -7.88
CA ALA A 326 7.82 11.10 -7.23
C ALA A 326 7.08 10.42 -6.06
N PRO A 327 6.76 9.09 -6.09
CA PRO A 327 6.12 8.42 -4.95
C PRO A 327 6.97 8.41 -3.68
N LEU A 328 8.28 8.55 -3.80
CA LEU A 328 9.23 8.44 -2.70
C LEU A 328 9.65 9.82 -2.14
N GLN A 329 9.67 10.83 -2.99
CA GLN A 329 10.09 12.20 -2.67
C GLN A 329 9.60 13.17 -3.76
N ASP A 330 9.39 14.43 -3.40
CA ASP A 330 9.03 15.48 -4.36
C ASP A 330 10.21 15.75 -5.32
N THR A 331 9.94 15.66 -6.62
CA THR A 331 10.88 15.91 -7.72
C THR A 331 10.40 16.99 -8.69
N THR A 332 9.37 17.76 -8.29
CA THR A 332 8.70 18.75 -9.15
C THR A 332 9.68 19.83 -9.63
N ALA A 333 10.57 20.29 -8.75
CA ALA A 333 11.56 21.31 -9.07
C ALA A 333 12.60 20.79 -10.08
N GLU A 334 13.05 19.55 -9.92
CA GLU A 334 14.01 18.89 -10.80
C GLU A 334 13.42 18.66 -12.20
N ILE A 335 12.15 18.25 -12.29
CA ILE A 335 11.43 18.10 -13.56
C ILE A 335 11.31 19.45 -14.27
N ALA A 336 10.89 20.50 -13.56
CA ALA A 336 10.77 21.84 -14.12
C ALA A 336 12.13 22.38 -14.62
N ALA A 337 13.21 22.14 -13.86
CA ALA A 337 14.56 22.53 -14.25
C ALA A 337 15.05 21.74 -15.48
N ALA A 338 14.78 20.44 -15.56
CA ALA A 338 15.13 19.61 -16.70
C ALA A 338 14.37 20.02 -17.97
N GLN A 339 13.07 20.31 -17.85
CA GLN A 339 12.25 20.80 -18.97
C GLN A 339 12.75 22.16 -19.47
N LEU A 340 13.09 23.07 -18.55
CA LEU A 340 13.68 24.37 -18.90
C LEU A 340 15.00 24.19 -19.65
N ALA A 341 15.90 23.34 -19.14
CA ALA A 341 17.18 23.06 -19.78
C ALA A 341 16.99 22.46 -21.18
N TRP A 342 16.00 21.58 -21.35
CA TRP A 342 15.64 21.00 -22.65
C TRP A 342 15.15 22.07 -23.63
N ASN A 343 14.19 22.91 -23.21
CA ASN A 343 13.68 24.01 -24.05
C ASN A 343 14.80 24.97 -24.46
N VAL A 344 15.74 25.23 -23.56
CA VAL A 344 16.91 26.08 -23.81
C VAL A 344 17.86 25.43 -24.83
N ALA A 345 18.11 24.12 -24.74
CA ALA A 345 18.94 23.38 -25.67
C ALA A 345 18.29 23.21 -27.06
N GLU A 346 16.97 23.02 -27.10
CA GLU A 346 16.19 22.82 -28.32
C GLU A 346 15.00 23.81 -28.39
N PRO A 347 15.26 25.11 -28.69
CA PRO A 347 14.22 26.14 -28.66
C PRO A 347 13.04 25.90 -29.58
N VAL A 348 13.26 25.20 -30.70
CA VAL A 348 12.22 24.86 -31.68
C VAL A 348 11.04 24.13 -31.05
N ARG A 349 11.24 23.39 -29.94
CA ARG A 349 10.19 22.68 -29.20
C ARG A 349 9.10 23.59 -28.64
N LEU A 350 9.38 24.89 -28.45
CA LEU A 350 8.37 25.84 -28.01
C LEU A 350 7.35 26.17 -29.13
N LEU A 351 7.73 25.98 -30.39
CA LEU A 351 6.83 26.23 -31.51
C LEU A 351 5.76 25.14 -31.61
N PRO A 352 4.56 25.43 -32.12
CA PRO A 352 3.50 24.43 -32.27
C PRO A 352 3.96 23.20 -33.05
N GLY A 353 3.97 22.03 -32.41
CA GLY A 353 4.45 20.78 -33.02
C GLY A 353 5.96 20.74 -33.31
N GLY A 354 6.76 21.58 -32.64
CA GLY A 354 8.22 21.63 -32.79
C GLY A 354 8.96 20.37 -32.33
N GLU A 355 8.27 19.41 -31.74
CA GLU A 355 8.78 18.07 -31.46
C GLU A 355 8.85 17.18 -32.71
N THR A 356 8.17 17.57 -33.81
CA THR A 356 8.23 16.86 -35.09
C THR A 356 9.49 17.26 -35.86
N PRO A 357 10.42 16.33 -36.13
CA PRO A 357 11.64 16.63 -36.87
C PRO A 357 11.32 17.21 -38.26
N GLY A 358 12.03 18.27 -38.64
CA GLY A 358 11.90 18.89 -39.97
C GLY A 358 10.62 19.70 -40.20
N LYS A 359 9.77 19.89 -39.19
CA LYS A 359 8.54 20.71 -39.32
C LYS A 359 8.85 22.17 -39.67
N TYR A 360 9.92 22.71 -39.11
CA TYR A 360 10.35 24.09 -39.35
C TYR A 360 11.61 24.10 -40.23
N VAL A 361 11.57 24.88 -41.31
CA VAL A 361 12.65 24.98 -42.31
C VAL A 361 13.70 25.98 -41.86
N LEU A 362 13.28 27.16 -41.40
CA LEU A 362 14.14 28.16 -40.80
C LEU A 362 13.70 28.43 -39.37
N THR A 363 14.65 28.55 -38.46
CA THR A 363 14.41 28.87 -37.06
C THR A 363 15.45 29.86 -36.54
N THR A 364 15.04 30.76 -35.67
CA THR A 364 15.93 31.67 -34.94
C THR A 364 15.46 31.76 -33.49
N SER A 365 16.39 31.91 -32.55
CA SER A 365 16.06 31.96 -31.13
C SER A 365 16.95 32.93 -30.39
N VAL A 366 16.46 33.42 -29.26
CA VAL A 366 17.13 34.40 -28.42
C VAL A 366 16.78 34.16 -26.96
N ARG A 367 17.77 34.33 -26.07
CA ARG A 367 17.65 34.06 -24.63
C ARG A 367 17.68 35.36 -23.85
N GLY A 368 16.85 35.45 -22.81
CA GLY A 368 16.84 36.57 -21.86
C GLY A 368 16.56 37.93 -22.49
N LYS A 369 15.76 37.97 -23.56
CA LYS A 369 15.37 39.21 -24.25
C LYS A 369 13.86 39.36 -24.33
N TYR A 370 13.41 40.59 -24.52
CA TYR A 370 12.01 40.95 -24.73
C TYR A 370 11.07 40.50 -23.59
N GLY A 371 11.59 40.45 -22.36
CA GLY A 371 10.83 39.98 -21.19
C GLY A 371 10.61 38.47 -21.13
N ALA A 372 11.23 37.70 -22.03
CA ALA A 372 11.15 36.25 -22.09
C ALA A 372 12.49 35.59 -21.74
N ARG A 373 12.44 34.42 -21.10
CA ARG A 373 13.62 33.56 -20.87
C ARG A 373 14.17 33.03 -22.18
N LEU A 374 13.27 32.67 -23.09
CA LEU A 374 13.57 32.16 -24.42
C LEU A 374 12.46 32.60 -25.36
N ALA A 375 12.85 33.14 -26.51
CA ALA A 375 11.95 33.39 -27.63
C ALA A 375 12.49 32.68 -28.87
N VAL A 376 11.60 32.14 -29.68
CA VAL A 376 11.91 31.42 -30.91
C VAL A 376 10.93 31.85 -31.99
N ALA A 377 11.43 32.03 -33.20
CA ALA A 377 10.62 32.21 -34.39
C ALA A 377 11.03 31.17 -35.42
N GLY A 378 10.07 30.69 -36.20
CA GLY A 378 10.34 29.71 -37.25
C GLY A 378 9.33 29.76 -38.37
N THR A 379 9.71 29.24 -39.53
CA THR A 379 8.82 29.07 -40.68
C THR A 379 8.64 27.60 -40.97
N ASP A 380 7.42 27.17 -41.25
CA ASP A 380 7.17 25.81 -41.73
C ASP A 380 7.41 25.69 -43.25
N SER A 381 7.16 24.52 -43.82
CA SER A 381 7.35 24.26 -45.25
C SER A 381 6.41 25.06 -46.17
N SER A 382 5.34 25.65 -45.64
CA SER A 382 4.44 26.54 -46.38
C SER A 382 4.87 28.02 -46.32
N GLY A 383 5.94 28.33 -45.58
CA GLY A 383 6.41 29.69 -45.39
C GLY A 383 5.65 30.47 -44.31
N GLN A 384 4.76 29.81 -43.56
CA GLN A 384 4.01 30.46 -42.50
C GLN A 384 4.92 30.75 -41.30
N LEU A 385 4.90 31.99 -40.80
CA LEU A 385 5.70 32.42 -39.66
C LEU A 385 5.03 32.03 -38.34
N TYR A 386 5.80 31.43 -37.44
CA TYR A 386 5.41 31.12 -36.08
C TYR A 386 6.38 31.76 -35.11
N TYR A 387 5.85 32.13 -33.95
CA TYR A 387 6.61 32.64 -32.83
C TYR A 387 6.17 31.95 -31.56
N ALA A 388 7.12 31.67 -30.68
CA ALA A 388 6.84 31.25 -29.32
C ALA A 388 7.81 31.91 -28.34
N ASP A 389 7.31 32.26 -27.17
CA ASP A 389 8.12 32.76 -26.06
C ASP A 389 7.76 32.08 -24.75
N MET A 390 8.76 31.91 -23.91
CA MET A 390 8.64 31.35 -22.58
C MET A 390 8.91 32.46 -21.55
N GLY A 391 7.87 32.82 -20.80
CA GLY A 391 7.95 33.82 -19.74
C GLY A 391 8.78 33.36 -18.54
N GLU A 392 8.98 34.27 -17.58
CA GLU A 392 9.73 34.00 -16.33
C GLU A 392 9.10 32.90 -15.46
N ASN A 393 7.78 32.75 -15.52
CA ASN A 393 7.05 31.68 -14.84
C ASN A 393 7.10 30.33 -15.58
N GLY A 394 7.78 30.25 -16.73
CA GLY A 394 7.85 29.06 -17.57
C GLY A 394 6.62 28.86 -18.47
N ALA A 395 5.64 29.74 -18.44
CA ALA A 395 4.49 29.67 -19.35
C ALA A 395 4.94 29.97 -20.78
N VAL A 396 4.50 29.13 -21.72
CA VAL A 396 4.79 29.29 -23.15
C VAL A 396 3.60 29.93 -23.83
N THR A 397 3.82 31.00 -24.59
CA THR A 397 2.80 31.56 -25.49
C THR A 397 3.24 31.41 -26.93
N THR A 398 2.28 31.13 -27.81
CA THR A 398 2.54 30.90 -29.23
C THR A 398 1.68 31.82 -30.09
N ARG A 399 2.21 32.24 -31.23
CA ARG A 399 1.56 33.10 -32.21
C ARG A 399 1.86 32.58 -33.60
N SER A 400 0.87 32.65 -34.48
CA SER A 400 0.99 32.32 -35.89
C SER A 400 0.70 33.57 -36.71
N GLY A 401 1.56 33.83 -37.69
CA GLY A 401 1.43 34.93 -38.64
C GLY A 401 0.97 34.43 -40.00
N GLU A 402 1.12 35.27 -41.01
CA GLU A 402 0.82 34.91 -42.40
C GLU A 402 2.01 34.22 -43.09
N ILE A 403 1.78 33.77 -44.31
CA ILE A 403 2.84 33.26 -45.20
C ILE A 403 3.73 34.43 -45.58
N ILE A 404 5.04 34.26 -45.40
CA ILE A 404 6.02 35.29 -45.74
C ILE A 404 6.07 35.45 -47.28
N PRO A 405 5.98 36.67 -47.83
CA PRO A 405 6.12 36.89 -49.26
C PRO A 405 7.47 36.37 -49.80
N GLY A 406 7.44 35.60 -50.88
CA GLY A 406 8.63 35.00 -51.49
C GLY A 406 9.29 33.91 -50.62
N PHE A 407 8.49 33.19 -49.81
CA PHE A 407 8.99 32.20 -48.87
C PHE A 407 9.87 31.12 -49.51
N GLU A 408 9.66 30.81 -50.79
CA GLU A 408 10.40 29.81 -51.56
C GLU A 408 11.88 30.17 -51.72
N LYS A 409 12.23 31.44 -51.51
CA LYS A 409 13.60 31.97 -51.59
C LYS A 409 14.14 32.43 -50.24
N LEU A 410 13.46 32.15 -49.13
CA LEU A 410 13.93 32.50 -47.79
C LEU A 410 15.23 31.79 -47.46
N ILE A 411 16.14 32.53 -46.86
CA ILE A 411 17.47 32.06 -46.47
C ILE A 411 17.64 32.15 -44.96
N ARG A 412 17.02 33.16 -44.31
CA ARG A 412 17.29 33.44 -42.90
C ARG A 412 16.09 34.07 -42.18
N LEU A 413 15.99 33.74 -40.89
CA LEU A 413 15.23 34.49 -39.90
C LEU A 413 16.19 35.06 -38.85
N ALA A 414 15.95 36.28 -38.40
CA ALA A 414 16.71 36.92 -37.33
C ALA A 414 15.82 37.78 -36.45
N PHE A 415 16.15 37.88 -35.17
CA PHE A 415 15.61 38.94 -34.31
C PHE A 415 16.39 40.22 -34.52
N ASP A 416 15.70 41.35 -34.69
CA ASP A 416 16.32 42.68 -34.82
C ASP A 416 16.10 43.48 -33.55
N ASP A 417 17.17 43.66 -32.76
CA ASP A 417 17.10 44.34 -31.46
C ASP A 417 16.79 45.83 -31.57
N GLN A 418 17.25 46.51 -32.62
CA GLN A 418 17.04 47.94 -32.78
C GLN A 418 15.58 48.24 -33.14
N LEU A 419 15.04 47.46 -34.08
CA LEU A 419 13.62 47.52 -34.42
C LEU A 419 12.75 47.09 -33.23
N SER A 420 13.17 46.06 -32.48
CA SER A 420 12.43 45.62 -31.30
C SER A 420 12.39 46.70 -30.20
N ALA A 421 13.50 47.39 -29.97
CA ALA A 421 13.58 48.48 -29.00
C ALA A 421 12.70 49.67 -29.41
N LEU A 422 12.70 50.02 -30.69
CA LEU A 422 11.88 51.12 -31.22
C LEU A 422 10.38 50.77 -31.18
N ALA A 423 10.01 49.54 -31.53
CA ALA A 423 8.61 49.09 -31.56
C ALA A 423 8.05 48.75 -30.18
N GLY A 424 8.89 48.53 -29.18
CA GLY A 424 8.49 48.08 -27.84
C GLY A 424 8.01 46.62 -27.77
N VAL A 425 8.16 45.87 -28.86
CA VAL A 425 7.76 44.46 -29.01
C VAL A 425 8.83 43.71 -29.82
N PRO A 426 8.96 42.38 -29.70
CA PRO A 426 9.90 41.62 -30.53
C PRO A 426 9.66 41.85 -32.02
N VAL A 427 10.74 42.02 -32.78
CA VAL A 427 10.72 42.11 -34.25
C VAL A 427 11.55 40.98 -34.85
N VAL A 428 10.92 40.21 -35.73
CA VAL A 428 11.54 39.13 -36.50
C VAL A 428 11.67 39.58 -37.95
N VAL A 429 12.87 39.47 -38.51
CA VAL A 429 13.20 39.83 -39.89
C VAL A 429 13.45 38.54 -40.67
N ALA A 430 12.79 38.43 -41.81
CA ALA A 430 12.97 37.39 -42.78
C ALA A 430 13.74 37.93 -43.99
N GLU A 431 14.80 37.20 -44.36
CA GLU A 431 15.67 37.54 -45.49
C GLU A 431 15.53 36.46 -46.56
N GLY A 432 15.27 36.88 -47.80
CA GLY A 432 15.20 35.98 -48.95
C GLY A 432 16.05 36.45 -50.13
N SER A 433 16.56 35.50 -50.91
CA SER A 433 17.29 35.81 -52.15
C SER A 433 16.37 36.27 -53.27
N ARG A 434 16.91 37.07 -54.18
CA ARG A 434 16.27 37.44 -55.44
C ARG A 434 17.20 37.22 -56.62
N GLU A 435 16.63 37.16 -57.82
CA GLU A 435 17.36 36.95 -59.08
C GLU A 435 18.20 38.18 -59.48
N ASP A 436 17.77 39.37 -59.08
CA ASP A 436 18.44 40.66 -59.29
C ASP A 436 19.63 40.90 -58.32
N GLN A 437 20.10 39.85 -57.63
CA GLN A 437 21.16 39.88 -56.61
C GLN A 437 20.84 40.75 -55.38
N ARG A 438 19.64 41.34 -55.27
CA ARG A 438 19.17 42.02 -54.05
C ARG A 438 18.68 40.99 -53.04
N THR A 439 18.55 41.45 -51.80
CA THR A 439 17.92 40.70 -50.71
C THR A 439 16.51 41.27 -50.49
N SER A 440 15.53 40.39 -50.43
CA SER A 440 14.20 40.71 -49.91
C SER A 440 14.24 40.71 -48.39
N PHE A 441 13.74 41.79 -47.78
CA PHE A 441 13.61 41.91 -46.33
C PHE A 441 12.13 42.08 -45.98
N ALA A 442 11.65 41.26 -45.06
CA ALA A 442 10.32 41.42 -44.47
C ALA A 442 10.43 41.35 -42.94
N ALA A 443 10.06 42.43 -42.25
CA ALA A 443 10.06 42.47 -40.79
C ALA A 443 8.65 42.35 -40.23
N TYR A 444 8.52 41.68 -39.09
CA TYR A 444 7.26 41.40 -38.42
C TYR A 444 7.35 41.77 -36.95
N THR A 445 6.39 42.57 -36.49
CA THR A 445 6.19 42.84 -35.06
C THR A 445 5.38 41.72 -34.42
N ILE A 446 5.81 41.29 -33.24
CA ILE A 446 5.15 40.23 -32.47
C ILE A 446 4.37 40.87 -31.33
N LYS A 447 3.07 41.04 -31.50
CA LYS A 447 2.19 41.68 -30.52
C LYS A 447 1.32 40.65 -29.79
N PRO A 448 0.74 40.98 -28.63
CA PRO A 448 -0.18 40.08 -27.93
C PRO A 448 -1.33 39.57 -28.82
N GLU A 449 -1.87 40.44 -29.69
CA GLU A 449 -2.97 40.14 -30.60
C GLU A 449 -2.58 39.31 -31.83
N GLY A 450 -1.28 39.20 -32.16
CA GLY A 450 -0.81 38.46 -33.32
C GLY A 450 0.50 38.96 -33.89
N ILE A 451 0.83 38.46 -35.09
CA ILE A 451 2.02 38.87 -35.84
C ILE A 451 1.57 39.85 -36.93
N SER A 452 2.24 41.01 -37.03
CA SER A 452 1.91 42.04 -38.03
C SER A 452 3.13 42.49 -38.81
N LEU A 453 2.99 42.64 -40.12
CA LEU A 453 4.06 43.16 -41.00
C LEU A 453 4.45 44.57 -40.57
N LEU A 454 5.74 44.80 -40.37
CA LEU A 454 6.34 46.11 -40.12
C LEU A 454 6.84 46.75 -41.41
N PHE A 455 7.48 45.97 -42.28
CA PHE A 455 7.91 46.41 -43.60
C PHE A 455 8.14 45.22 -44.54
N SER A 456 8.10 45.51 -45.85
CA SER A 456 8.60 44.61 -46.88
C SER A 456 9.21 45.44 -48.00
N PHE A 457 10.50 45.23 -48.28
CA PHE A 457 11.23 45.89 -49.37
C PHE A 457 12.36 44.99 -49.87
N ALA A 458 12.96 45.32 -51.00
CA ALA A 458 14.17 44.67 -51.48
C ALA A 458 15.31 45.68 -51.65
N GLY A 459 16.54 45.24 -51.37
CA GLY A 459 17.75 46.03 -51.55
C GLY A 459 19.00 45.24 -51.16
N SER A 460 20.15 45.88 -51.15
CA SER A 460 21.41 45.23 -50.72
C SER A 460 21.54 45.16 -49.20
N SER A 461 21.01 46.14 -48.47
CA SER A 461 20.96 46.18 -47.01
C SER A 461 19.96 47.24 -46.53
N TYR A 462 19.60 47.19 -45.25
CA TYR A 462 18.86 48.28 -44.60
C TYR A 462 19.54 48.73 -43.30
N LYS A 463 19.28 49.98 -42.91
CA LYS A 463 19.73 50.55 -41.63
C LYS A 463 18.64 51.43 -41.03
N LEU A 464 18.26 51.12 -39.79
CA LEU A 464 17.40 51.99 -38.99
C LEU A 464 18.17 53.25 -38.60
N GLN A 465 17.53 54.41 -38.76
CA GLN A 465 17.98 55.71 -38.29
C GLN A 465 17.18 56.04 -37.02
N PRO A 466 17.79 55.93 -35.81
CA PRO A 466 17.06 56.15 -34.57
C PRO A 466 16.55 57.58 -34.41
N ASP A 467 17.28 58.56 -34.96
CA ASP A 467 17.03 59.99 -34.75
C ASP A 467 15.69 60.46 -35.35
N ASP A 468 15.31 59.91 -36.50
CA ASP A 468 14.07 60.24 -37.22
C ASP A 468 13.15 59.02 -37.42
N ALA A 469 13.47 57.90 -36.77
CA ALA A 469 12.80 56.61 -36.87
C ALA A 469 12.62 56.11 -38.31
N SER A 470 13.45 56.56 -39.27
CA SER A 470 13.38 56.13 -40.68
C SER A 470 14.25 54.89 -40.95
N ILE A 471 13.98 54.19 -42.05
CA ILE A 471 14.81 53.09 -42.53
C ILE A 471 15.43 53.50 -43.86
N ARG A 472 16.76 53.45 -43.95
CA ARG A 472 17.49 53.63 -45.22
C ARG A 472 17.76 52.26 -45.83
N VAL A 473 17.39 52.08 -47.09
CA VAL A 473 17.59 50.83 -47.85
C VAL A 473 18.54 51.12 -49.01
N ALA A 474 19.70 50.48 -49.00
CA ALA A 474 20.71 50.64 -50.03
C ALA A 474 20.36 49.82 -51.28
N ASN A 475 20.58 50.37 -52.48
CA ASN A 475 20.19 49.76 -53.76
C ASN A 475 18.74 49.25 -53.73
N ALA A 476 17.82 50.11 -53.27
CA ALA A 476 16.43 49.75 -53.07
C ALA A 476 15.75 49.42 -54.40
N ASP A 477 14.89 48.40 -54.39
CA ASP A 477 13.97 48.12 -55.49
C ASP A 477 12.79 49.09 -55.42
N LEU A 478 12.73 50.02 -56.38
CA LEU A 478 11.68 51.03 -56.50
C LEU A 478 10.61 50.65 -57.53
N GLY A 479 10.76 49.52 -58.23
CA GLY A 479 9.87 49.09 -59.31
C GLY A 479 10.01 49.89 -60.62
N ASP A 480 10.96 50.83 -60.71
CA ASP A 480 11.23 51.66 -61.88
C ASP A 480 12.41 51.17 -62.74
N GLY A 481 13.05 50.07 -62.34
CA GLY A 481 14.20 49.48 -63.00
C GLY A 481 15.53 50.18 -62.72
N SER A 482 15.57 51.17 -61.82
CA SER A 482 16.80 51.84 -61.42
C SER A 482 17.62 51.01 -60.42
N GLU A 483 18.94 51.12 -60.51
CA GLU A 483 19.90 50.45 -59.62
C GLU A 483 20.75 51.48 -58.86
N GLY A 484 21.26 51.08 -57.69
CA GLY A 484 22.22 51.84 -56.90
C GLY A 484 21.65 52.97 -56.03
N GLN A 485 20.35 53.27 -56.12
CA GLN A 485 19.73 54.32 -55.33
C GLN A 485 19.47 53.87 -53.88
N THR A 486 19.65 54.78 -52.92
CA THR A 486 19.27 54.56 -51.52
C THR A 486 17.91 55.19 -51.26
N ALA A 487 16.96 54.40 -50.76
CA ALA A 487 15.62 54.87 -50.45
C ALA A 487 15.43 55.07 -48.93
N ILE A 488 14.63 56.06 -48.56
CA ILE A 488 14.18 56.31 -47.19
C ILE A 488 12.75 55.82 -47.06
N TYR A 489 12.51 54.99 -46.06
CA TYR A 489 11.19 54.50 -45.68
C TYR A 489 10.79 55.13 -44.34
N ARG A 490 9.54 55.58 -44.24
CA ARG A 490 8.97 56.17 -43.01
C ARG A 490 7.70 55.45 -42.62
N GLN A 491 7.42 55.43 -41.32
CA GLN A 491 6.27 54.72 -40.79
C GLN A 491 4.96 55.48 -41.09
N THR A 492 4.02 54.81 -41.74
CA THR A 492 2.66 55.29 -42.00
C THR A 492 1.68 54.21 -41.56
N ASN A 493 0.74 54.53 -40.66
CA ASN A 493 -0.23 53.57 -40.10
C ASN A 493 0.41 52.29 -39.54
N GLY A 494 1.59 52.41 -38.91
CA GLY A 494 2.28 51.28 -38.29
C GLY A 494 3.19 50.48 -39.21
N VAL A 495 3.21 50.75 -40.52
CA VAL A 495 4.04 50.06 -41.52
C VAL A 495 5.01 51.04 -42.17
N TYR A 496 6.26 50.64 -42.41
CA TYR A 496 7.19 51.47 -43.16
C TYR A 496 6.89 51.42 -44.65
N GLN A 497 6.75 52.61 -45.24
CA GLN A 497 6.47 52.80 -46.66
C GLN A 497 7.52 53.71 -47.27
N PHE A 498 7.76 53.56 -48.57
CA PHE A 498 8.68 54.41 -49.32
C PHE A 498 8.26 55.89 -49.16
N ALA A 499 9.22 56.75 -48.82
CA ALA A 499 8.99 58.17 -48.68
C ALA A 499 9.73 58.98 -49.74
N GLU A 500 11.05 58.74 -49.89
CA GLU A 500 11.89 59.49 -50.84
C GLU A 500 13.21 58.78 -51.14
N ILE A 501 13.95 59.29 -52.12
CA ILE A 501 15.33 58.89 -52.40
C ILE A 501 16.28 59.74 -51.58
N TYR A 502 17.24 59.10 -50.91
CA TYR A 502 18.26 59.77 -50.14
C TYR A 502 19.17 60.58 -51.09
N GLN A 503 19.15 61.90 -50.93
CA GLN A 503 20.08 62.81 -51.58
C GLN A 503 21.06 63.33 -50.53
N GLU A 504 22.37 63.19 -50.79
CA GLU A 504 23.37 63.92 -50.02
C GLU A 504 23.33 65.39 -50.43
N TYR A 505 22.72 66.22 -49.60
CA TYR A 505 22.88 67.67 -49.73
C TYR A 505 24.26 68.04 -49.22
N PRO A 506 25.12 68.68 -50.02
CA PRO A 506 26.34 69.26 -49.49
C PRO A 506 25.97 70.27 -48.40
N LEU A 507 26.64 70.19 -47.25
CA LEU A 507 26.58 71.23 -46.22
C LEU A 507 27.24 72.48 -46.81
N ILE A 508 26.42 73.41 -47.30
CA ILE A 508 26.88 74.73 -47.74
C ILE A 508 26.93 75.60 -46.48
N ASP A 509 28.11 76.13 -46.17
CA ASP A 509 28.27 77.08 -45.05
C ASP A 509 27.45 78.35 -45.34
N ALA A 510 26.95 79.02 -44.31
CA ALA A 510 26.08 80.19 -44.49
C ALA A 510 26.76 81.32 -45.28
N SER A 511 28.09 81.38 -45.24
CA SER A 511 28.90 82.33 -46.02
C SER A 511 29.02 81.99 -47.52
N GLU A 512 28.70 80.76 -47.92
CA GLU A 512 28.83 80.27 -49.29
C GLU A 512 27.47 80.17 -50.02
N LEU A 513 26.39 80.54 -49.33
CA LEU A 513 25.01 80.47 -49.85
C LEU A 513 24.81 81.33 -51.12
N GLU A 514 25.51 82.46 -51.23
CA GLU A 514 25.46 83.33 -52.42
C GLU A 514 26.23 82.78 -53.63
N LEU A 515 27.16 81.84 -53.41
CA LEU A 515 27.95 81.20 -54.48
C LEU A 515 27.23 80.00 -55.11
N HIS A 516 26.15 79.53 -54.48
CA HIS A 516 25.34 78.41 -54.93
C HIS A 516 23.85 78.79 -55.05
N PRO A 517 23.48 79.67 -56.01
CA PRO A 517 22.10 80.10 -56.18
C PRO A 517 21.21 78.90 -56.55
N TRP A 518 20.13 78.72 -55.79
CA TRP A 518 19.11 77.71 -56.06
C TRP A 518 18.50 77.96 -57.44
N ARG A 519 18.69 77.02 -58.37
CA ARG A 519 18.00 77.02 -59.67
C ARG A 519 16.80 76.08 -59.55
N PRO A 520 15.58 76.56 -59.82
CA PRO A 520 14.35 75.78 -59.69
C PRO A 520 14.25 74.63 -60.70
#